data_AF-A0A950MJJ6-F1
#
_entry.id   AF-A0A950MJJ6-F1
#
_cell.length_a   1.000
_cell.length_b   1.000
_cell.length_c   1.000
_cell.angle_alpha   90.00
_cell.angle_beta   90.00
_cell.angle_gamma   90.00
#
_symmetry.space_group_name_H-M   'P 1'
#
loop_
_entity.id
_entity.type
_entity.pdbx_description
1 polymer ?
#
loop_
_entity_poly.entity_id
_entity_poly.type
_entity_poly.pdbx_seq_one_letter_code
_entity_poly.pdbx_strand_id
1 'polypeptide(L)'
;VYAFDANTGVQLWKRSVLESGETTADDHGCYQITPEIGITSTPVIDRTYSSHGAIFVVAMSKDRSGNYHQRLHALDLTTGAELSGSPSEIQATYPGTGLFSNKGVQTFVPGQYAERVGLLLLNGAIYMGWTSHCDQAPYTGWLMGYSEQTLKQIAVLNLTPNTTNDHPFGGGEGSIWMSGAGLAADSSGNIYFLDANGGFDTKLNGNGFPVHGDYGNAFMRVSTSGGKLTVADYFNPHNTVSESDSDQDLGSGGVLLLPDLTDSRGKLRQLAVGAGKDGSIYVVERNHMGKFNSTFNNVYQQLHGVLPNGVWGMPAWFNGRIYYGGQGDYLKAFNVIDAEFMTNPSSQSSEFFGYPGATPSVSANGTNNGIVWAVENGGNEGVLHAYDPANLGHEYYNSSQSANGRDSFADNKFITPVVANGRVFVGTPTGVVVFGLLK
;
A
#
# COMPACT_ATOMS: atom_id res chain seq x y z
N VAL A 1 -0.36 0.58 20.53
CA VAL A 1 -1.46 -0.28 20.03
C VAL A 1 -2.59 -0.30 21.05
N TYR A 2 -3.83 -0.24 20.57
CA TYR A 2 -5.04 -0.28 21.40
C TYR A 2 -5.98 -1.34 20.85
N ALA A 3 -6.69 -2.04 21.74
CA ALA A 3 -7.81 -2.88 21.36
C ALA A 3 -9.07 -2.41 22.09
N PHE A 4 -10.16 -2.33 21.36
CA PHE A 4 -11.47 -1.92 21.85
C PHE A 4 -12.51 -2.97 21.48
N ASP A 5 -13.47 -3.19 22.35
CA ASP A 5 -14.70 -3.89 21.98
C ASP A 5 -15.49 -2.99 21.03
N ALA A 6 -15.67 -3.44 19.79
CA ALA A 6 -16.30 -2.66 18.72
C ALA A 6 -17.80 -2.36 18.96
N ASN A 7 -18.45 -3.00 19.94
CA ASN A 7 -19.86 -2.78 20.25
C ASN A 7 -20.08 -1.74 21.34
N THR A 8 -19.21 -1.75 22.35
CA THR A 8 -19.34 -0.96 23.57
C THR A 8 -18.34 0.18 23.65
N GLY A 9 -17.27 0.14 22.84
CA GLY A 9 -16.17 1.10 22.91
C GLY A 9 -15.26 0.91 24.12
N VAL A 10 -15.46 -0.16 24.91
CA VAL A 10 -14.61 -0.47 26.06
C VAL A 10 -13.21 -0.82 25.58
N GLN A 11 -12.21 -0.13 26.10
CA GLN A 11 -10.81 -0.50 25.88
C GLN A 11 -10.53 -1.84 26.55
N LEU A 12 -10.19 -2.85 25.75
CA LEU A 12 -9.83 -4.18 26.22
C LEU A 12 -8.40 -4.18 26.76
N TRP A 13 -7.48 -3.60 25.99
CA TRP A 13 -6.10 -3.41 26.40
C TRP A 13 -5.43 -2.26 25.63
N LYS A 14 -4.33 -1.77 26.18
CA LYS A 14 -3.43 -0.80 25.55
C LYS A 14 -2.00 -1.25 25.79
N ARG A 15 -1.19 -1.20 24.74
CA ARG A 15 0.23 -1.54 24.77
C ARG A 15 1.06 -0.44 24.10
N SER A 16 2.03 0.10 24.83
CA SER A 16 3.16 0.83 24.21
C SER A 16 4.19 -0.20 23.75
N VAL A 17 4.74 0.02 22.56
CA VAL A 17 5.81 -0.82 21.99
C VAL A 17 7.16 -0.10 22.00
N LEU A 18 7.24 1.07 22.64
CA LEU A 18 8.50 1.75 22.89
C LEU A 18 9.32 0.96 23.92
N GLU A 19 10.60 0.74 23.61
CA GLU A 19 11.54 0.14 24.55
C GLU A 19 11.95 1.15 25.64
N SER A 20 12.54 0.62 26.71
CA SER A 20 12.96 1.44 27.86
C SER A 20 13.97 2.52 27.44
N GLY A 21 13.59 3.78 27.63
CA GLY A 21 14.45 4.93 27.33
C GLY A 21 14.32 5.47 25.91
N GLU A 22 13.43 4.92 25.09
CA GLU A 22 13.15 5.39 23.74
C GLU A 22 11.91 6.30 23.67
N THR A 23 11.83 7.08 22.60
CA THR A 23 10.63 7.84 22.19
C THR A 23 10.19 7.38 20.81
N THR A 24 9.01 7.83 20.36
CA THR A 24 8.68 7.86 18.93
C THR A 24 9.81 8.56 18.17
N ALA A 25 10.03 8.16 16.92
CA ALA A 25 10.97 8.87 16.06
C ALA A 25 10.39 10.24 15.71
N ASP A 26 11.27 11.22 15.50
CA ASP A 26 10.85 12.53 14.99
C ASP A 26 10.47 12.44 13.50
N ASP A 27 9.89 13.52 12.98
CA ASP A 27 9.48 13.62 11.58
C ASP A 27 10.64 13.94 10.62
N HIS A 28 11.89 14.04 11.10
CA HIS A 28 13.05 14.49 10.33
C HIS A 28 12.85 15.85 9.63
N GLY A 29 11.94 16.71 10.13
CA GLY A 29 11.55 17.95 9.46
C GLY A 29 10.75 17.75 8.17
N CYS A 30 10.19 16.55 7.97
CA CYS A 30 9.43 16.16 6.79
C CYS A 30 7.92 16.27 7.04
N TYR A 31 7.21 17.04 6.21
CA TYR A 31 5.76 17.24 6.36
C TYR A 31 4.90 16.03 5.91
N GLN A 32 5.51 15.00 5.31
CA GLN A 32 4.77 13.84 4.78
C GLN A 32 4.23 12.93 5.90
N ILE A 33 4.97 12.77 7.01
CA ILE A 33 4.55 12.04 8.22
C ILE A 33 4.90 12.91 9.43
N THR A 34 3.89 13.50 10.07
CA THR A 34 4.08 14.44 11.18
C THR A 34 3.05 14.21 12.29
N PRO A 35 3.32 14.64 13.54
CA PRO A 35 4.57 15.25 14.01
C PRO A 35 5.64 14.23 14.45
N GLU A 36 5.29 12.95 14.49
CA GLU A 36 6.15 11.87 14.97
C GLU A 36 5.90 10.60 14.17
N ILE A 37 6.87 9.69 14.18
CA ILE A 37 6.84 8.44 13.44
C ILE A 37 6.92 7.29 14.44
N GLY A 38 5.89 6.43 14.40
CA GLY A 38 5.72 5.30 15.31
C GLY A 38 5.29 4.07 14.53
N ILE A 39 4.07 3.58 14.80
CA ILE A 39 3.41 2.57 13.95
C ILE A 39 2.59 3.32 12.92
N THR A 40 3.03 3.30 11.66
CA THR A 40 2.38 4.02 10.55
C THR A 40 1.72 3.09 9.52
N SER A 41 2.12 1.82 9.46
CA SER A 41 1.46 0.81 8.63
C SER A 41 0.18 0.26 9.25
N THR A 42 -0.61 -0.38 8.39
CA THR A 42 -1.69 -1.27 8.83
C THR A 42 -1.08 -2.58 9.35
N PRO A 43 -1.33 -2.96 10.62
CA PRO A 43 -0.92 -4.24 11.18
C PRO A 43 -1.50 -5.45 10.44
N VAL A 44 -0.90 -6.62 10.63
CA VAL A 44 -1.50 -7.90 10.22
C VAL A 44 -1.85 -8.76 11.44
N ILE A 45 -2.97 -9.48 11.35
CA ILE A 45 -3.47 -10.35 12.42
C ILE A 45 -3.50 -11.79 11.91
N ASP A 46 -2.90 -12.70 12.67
CA ASP A 46 -3.19 -14.13 12.57
C ASP A 46 -4.05 -14.57 13.75
N ARG A 47 -5.31 -14.93 13.45
CA ARG A 47 -6.24 -15.43 14.47
C ARG A 47 -5.96 -16.88 14.86
N THR A 48 -5.12 -17.58 14.11
CA THR A 48 -4.74 -18.98 14.31
C THR A 48 -3.42 -19.14 15.05
N TYR A 49 -2.68 -18.04 15.26
CA TYR A 49 -1.43 -18.04 15.99
C TYR A 49 -1.67 -18.40 17.46
N SER A 50 -1.32 -19.62 17.84
CA SER A 50 -1.64 -20.18 19.16
C SER A 50 -3.14 -20.16 19.49
N SER A 51 -3.53 -20.30 20.76
CA SER A 51 -4.94 -20.27 21.18
C SER A 51 -5.53 -18.86 21.24
N HIS A 52 -4.71 -17.80 21.21
CA HIS A 52 -5.17 -16.42 21.39
C HIS A 52 -5.13 -15.58 20.10
N GLY A 53 -4.41 -16.02 19.07
CA GLY A 53 -4.05 -15.19 17.93
C GLY A 53 -2.94 -14.19 18.25
N ALA A 54 -2.38 -13.58 17.21
CA ALA A 54 -1.34 -12.56 17.29
C ALA A 54 -1.65 -11.39 16.35
N ILE A 55 -1.21 -10.20 16.76
CA ILE A 55 -1.12 -9.02 15.90
C ILE A 55 0.35 -8.63 15.75
N PHE A 56 0.76 -8.37 14.51
CA PHE A 56 2.12 -7.98 14.15
C PHE A 56 2.13 -6.52 13.74
N VAL A 57 3.06 -5.73 14.30
CA VAL A 57 3.22 -4.30 14.02
C VAL A 57 4.68 -3.97 13.82
N VAL A 58 4.98 -3.01 12.95
CA VAL A 58 6.30 -2.39 12.87
C VAL A 58 6.23 -1.03 13.55
N ALA A 59 7.17 -0.77 14.45
CA ALA A 59 7.29 0.52 15.11
C ALA A 59 8.66 1.10 14.83
N MET A 60 8.68 2.40 14.52
CA MET A 60 9.88 3.21 14.52
C MET A 60 10.03 3.95 15.86
N SER A 61 11.24 4.00 16.39
CA SER A 61 11.56 4.70 17.63
C SER A 61 12.96 5.31 17.58
N LYS A 62 13.25 6.19 18.54
CA LYS A 62 14.55 6.84 18.69
C LYS A 62 15.06 6.71 20.12
N ASP A 63 16.32 6.31 20.27
CA ASP A 63 16.96 6.19 21.57
C ASP A 63 17.55 7.53 22.07
N ARG A 64 18.05 7.54 23.31
CA ARG A 64 18.66 8.75 23.93
C ARG A 64 19.95 9.20 23.25
N SER A 65 20.59 8.32 22.48
CA SER A 65 21.81 8.61 21.72
C SER A 65 21.49 9.18 20.34
N GLY A 66 20.21 9.22 19.95
CA GLY A 66 19.76 9.65 18.64
C GLY A 66 19.78 8.55 17.57
N ASN A 67 19.96 7.28 17.96
CA ASN A 67 19.85 6.17 17.02
C ASN A 67 18.38 5.87 16.75
N TYR A 68 18.07 5.62 15.47
CA TYR A 68 16.75 5.20 15.03
C TYR A 68 16.68 3.67 15.00
N HIS A 69 15.54 3.16 15.43
CA HIS A 69 15.23 1.74 15.44
C HIS A 69 13.95 1.49 14.67
N GLN A 70 13.90 0.35 13.99
CA GLN A 70 12.66 -0.21 13.48
C GLN A 70 12.56 -1.64 13.95
N ARG A 71 11.41 -2.00 14.52
CA ARG A 71 11.21 -3.29 15.16
C ARG A 71 9.90 -3.93 14.76
N LEU A 72 9.97 -5.23 14.47
CA LEU A 72 8.80 -6.08 14.30
C LEU A 72 8.37 -6.60 15.68
N HIS A 73 7.19 -6.17 16.10
CA HIS A 73 6.53 -6.61 17.33
C HIS A 73 5.46 -7.65 17.01
N ALA A 74 5.29 -8.62 17.90
CA ALA A 74 4.21 -9.59 17.90
C ALA A 74 3.54 -9.56 19.26
N LEU A 75 2.26 -9.20 19.28
CA LEU A 75 1.48 -9.07 20.50
C LEU A 75 0.39 -10.13 20.53
N ASP A 76 0.15 -10.72 21.69
CA ASP A 76 -1.01 -11.57 21.94
C ASP A 76 -2.29 -10.77 21.66
N LEU A 77 -3.12 -11.27 20.76
CA LEU A 77 -4.27 -10.53 20.25
C LEU A 77 -5.31 -10.23 21.35
N THR A 78 -5.38 -11.07 22.39
CA THR A 78 -6.39 -10.96 23.46
C THR A 78 -5.93 -10.08 24.62
N THR A 79 -4.63 -10.05 24.91
CA THR A 79 -4.07 -9.37 26.09
C THR A 79 -3.19 -8.17 25.76
N GLY A 80 -2.69 -8.07 24.52
CA GLY A 80 -1.71 -7.08 24.10
C GLY A 80 -0.30 -7.30 24.68
N ALA A 81 -0.05 -8.45 25.33
CA ALA A 81 1.27 -8.79 25.84
C ALA A 81 2.25 -9.13 24.71
N GLU A 82 3.51 -8.74 24.86
CA GLU A 82 4.56 -9.15 23.92
C GLU A 82 4.69 -10.68 23.88
N LEU A 83 4.75 -11.25 22.69
CA LEU A 83 4.98 -12.68 22.51
C LEU A 83 6.47 -13.02 22.61
N SER A 84 6.77 -14.27 22.98
CA SER A 84 8.15 -14.73 23.13
C SER A 84 8.95 -14.55 21.83
N GLY A 85 10.15 -13.97 21.93
CA GLY A 85 11.01 -13.68 20.79
C GLY A 85 10.78 -12.30 20.15
N SER A 86 9.83 -11.53 20.68
CA SER A 86 9.50 -10.17 20.26
C SER A 86 9.97 -9.12 21.29
N PRO A 87 10.33 -7.90 20.84
CA PRO A 87 10.50 -7.48 19.45
C PRO A 87 11.75 -8.05 18.77
N SER A 88 11.76 -7.95 17.44
CA SER A 88 12.93 -8.23 16.62
C SER A 88 13.37 -6.98 15.86
N GLU A 89 14.66 -6.64 15.98
CA GLU A 89 15.26 -5.52 15.25
C GLU A 89 15.23 -5.79 13.74
N ILE A 90 14.82 -4.78 12.97
CA ILE A 90 14.83 -4.84 11.51
C ILE A 90 16.19 -4.36 11.02
N GLN A 91 16.90 -5.28 10.37
CA GLN A 91 18.21 -5.04 9.78
C GLN A 91 18.28 -5.85 8.50
N ALA A 92 18.91 -5.31 7.47
CA ALA A 92 19.11 -6.01 6.22
C ALA A 92 20.39 -5.55 5.53
N THR A 93 20.99 -6.48 4.80
CA THR A 93 22.00 -6.18 3.79
C THR A 93 21.63 -6.89 2.50
N TYR A 94 22.08 -6.33 1.38
CA TYR A 94 21.84 -6.92 0.06
C TYR A 94 23.05 -6.68 -0.85
N PRO A 95 23.47 -7.65 -1.68
CA PRO A 95 24.55 -7.43 -2.64
C PRO A 95 24.17 -6.34 -3.65
N GLY A 96 25.01 -5.32 -3.79
CA GLY A 96 24.77 -4.22 -4.72
C GLY A 96 25.94 -3.27 -4.82
N THR A 97 26.23 -2.77 -6.02
CA THR A 97 27.31 -1.82 -6.32
C THR A 97 26.80 -0.43 -6.67
N GLY A 98 25.51 -0.18 -6.46
CA GLY A 98 24.89 1.11 -6.72
C GLY A 98 25.34 2.19 -5.74
N LEU A 99 24.69 3.34 -5.83
CA LEU A 99 24.87 4.46 -4.90
C LEU A 99 24.65 3.99 -3.45
N PHE A 100 25.40 4.59 -2.53
CA PHE A 100 25.42 4.30 -1.09
C PHE A 100 25.88 2.90 -0.69
N SER A 101 26.26 2.05 -1.64
CA SER A 101 26.88 0.77 -1.33
C SER A 101 28.26 0.96 -0.68
N ASN A 102 28.61 0.03 0.21
CA ASN A 102 29.94 -0.06 0.79
C ASN A 102 30.53 -1.43 0.48
N LYS A 103 31.59 -1.48 -0.33
CA LYS A 103 32.27 -2.71 -0.75
C LYS A 103 31.31 -3.75 -1.37
N GLY A 104 30.38 -3.29 -2.21
CA GLY A 104 29.44 -4.16 -2.92
C GLY A 104 28.24 -4.62 -2.08
N VAL A 105 27.93 -3.92 -0.98
CA VAL A 105 26.81 -4.22 -0.09
C VAL A 105 25.98 -2.97 0.14
N GLN A 106 24.67 -3.09 -0.11
CA GLN A 106 23.64 -2.16 0.36
C GLN A 106 23.22 -2.52 1.78
N THR A 107 23.02 -1.52 2.64
CA THR A 107 22.64 -1.70 4.03
C THR A 107 21.38 -0.92 4.34
N PHE A 108 20.39 -1.56 4.95
CA PHE A 108 19.22 -0.88 5.48
C PHE A 108 19.59 -0.03 6.70
N VAL A 109 19.28 1.26 6.65
CA VAL A 109 19.56 2.22 7.72
C VAL A 109 18.23 2.70 8.29
N PRO A 110 17.81 2.28 9.50
CA PRO A 110 16.46 2.49 10.00
C PRO A 110 15.95 3.94 9.96
N GLY A 111 16.83 4.92 10.16
CA GLY A 111 16.49 6.35 10.13
C GLY A 111 16.33 6.96 8.73
N GLN A 112 16.51 6.19 7.65
CA GLN A 112 16.30 6.65 6.27
C GLN A 112 14.94 6.24 5.69
N TYR A 113 14.18 5.41 6.42
CA TYR A 113 12.96 4.79 5.93
C TYR A 113 11.84 4.92 6.94
N ALA A 114 10.61 5.04 6.45
CA ALA A 114 9.39 4.78 7.23
C ALA A 114 8.67 3.54 6.69
N GLU A 115 7.92 2.89 7.57
CA GLU A 115 7.12 1.72 7.21
C GLU A 115 5.64 2.12 7.22
N ARG A 116 5.04 2.20 6.04
CA ARG A 116 3.67 2.72 5.83
C ARG A 116 2.76 1.73 5.11
N VAL A 117 3.34 0.82 4.35
CA VAL A 117 2.64 -0.20 3.57
C VAL A 117 1.95 -1.17 4.51
N GLY A 118 0.73 -1.61 4.21
CA GLY A 118 0.10 -2.65 5.03
C GLY A 118 0.91 -3.95 5.05
N LEU A 119 1.14 -4.51 6.24
CA LEU A 119 1.86 -5.78 6.41
C LEU A 119 1.10 -6.92 5.73
N LEU A 120 1.85 -7.87 5.17
CA LEU A 120 1.29 -9.08 4.56
C LEU A 120 1.75 -10.32 5.33
N LEU A 121 0.78 -11.08 5.86
CA LEU A 121 1.01 -12.45 6.32
C LEU A 121 0.76 -13.42 5.17
N LEU A 122 1.79 -14.17 4.79
CA LEU A 122 1.71 -15.15 3.72
C LEU A 122 2.55 -16.37 4.08
N ASN A 123 1.92 -17.55 4.12
CA ASN A 123 2.57 -18.84 4.33
C ASN A 123 3.52 -18.89 5.56
N GLY A 124 3.10 -18.31 6.69
CA GLY A 124 3.89 -18.31 7.93
C GLY A 124 5.02 -17.28 7.96
N ALA A 125 4.97 -16.28 7.08
CA ALA A 125 5.94 -15.18 7.03
C ALA A 125 5.23 -13.82 6.95
N ILE A 126 5.80 -12.84 7.64
CA ILE A 126 5.39 -11.43 7.63
C ILE A 126 6.27 -10.70 6.63
N TYR A 127 5.66 -10.14 5.58
CA TYR A 127 6.31 -9.36 4.55
C TYR A 127 6.03 -7.87 4.74
N MET A 128 7.08 -7.06 4.58
CA MET A 128 7.08 -5.62 4.82
C MET A 128 7.82 -4.91 3.68
N GLY A 129 7.38 -3.69 3.35
CA GLY A 129 8.01 -2.79 2.40
C GLY A 129 8.19 -1.39 3.00
N TRP A 130 9.18 -0.64 2.51
CA TRP A 130 9.56 0.66 3.09
C TRP A 130 9.46 1.81 2.10
N THR A 131 8.96 2.94 2.59
CA THR A 131 9.09 4.25 1.95
C THR A 131 10.41 4.90 2.35
N SER A 132 10.90 5.83 1.52
CA SER A 132 11.90 6.82 1.94
C SER A 132 11.32 7.77 3.00
N HIS A 133 12.17 8.48 3.74
CA HIS A 133 11.75 9.73 4.38
C HIS A 133 11.92 10.92 3.43
N CYS A 134 10.82 11.51 2.98
CA CYS A 134 10.83 12.75 2.18
C CYS A 134 11.68 12.67 0.89
N ASP A 135 11.85 11.48 0.33
CA ASP A 135 12.72 11.23 -0.82
C ASP A 135 14.15 11.73 -0.58
N GLN A 136 14.59 11.73 0.68
CA GLN A 136 15.93 12.14 1.06
C GLN A 136 16.87 10.95 0.96
N ALA A 137 17.82 11.04 0.03
CA ALA A 137 18.95 10.13 -0.03
C ALA A 137 19.75 10.11 1.28
N PRO A 138 20.34 8.98 1.68
CA PRO A 138 20.44 7.72 0.92
C PRO A 138 19.26 6.75 1.13
N TYR A 139 18.65 6.25 0.04
CA TYR A 139 17.68 5.14 0.13
C TYR A 139 17.62 4.28 -1.15
N THR A 140 17.11 3.05 -1.00
CA THR A 140 16.84 2.07 -2.08
C THR A 140 15.57 1.27 -1.74
N GLY A 141 15.05 0.46 -2.66
CA GLY A 141 13.82 -0.31 -2.42
C GLY A 141 13.99 -1.57 -1.60
N TRP A 142 13.35 -1.68 -0.44
CA TRP A 142 13.43 -2.87 0.41
C TRP A 142 12.11 -3.63 0.50
N LEU A 143 12.17 -4.93 0.24
CA LEU A 143 11.13 -5.90 0.59
C LEU A 143 11.77 -6.96 1.49
N MET A 144 11.22 -7.18 2.68
CA MET A 144 11.77 -8.13 3.64
C MET A 144 10.69 -9.08 4.13
N GLY A 145 11.07 -10.35 4.33
CA GLY A 145 10.23 -11.38 4.92
C GLY A 145 10.81 -11.86 6.24
N TYR A 146 9.97 -11.92 7.27
CA TYR A 146 10.31 -12.40 8.60
C TYR A 146 9.44 -13.62 8.93
N SER A 147 10.03 -14.64 9.56
CA SER A 147 9.25 -15.78 10.05
C SER A 147 8.24 -15.33 11.09
N GLU A 148 6.97 -15.67 10.90
CA GLU A 148 5.90 -15.38 11.85
C GLU A 148 6.19 -16.00 13.23
N GLN A 149 6.76 -17.20 13.25
CA GLN A 149 7.00 -17.97 14.47
C GLN A 149 8.20 -17.48 15.29
N THR A 150 9.24 -16.95 14.63
CA THR A 150 10.53 -16.64 15.29
C THR A 150 10.90 -15.15 15.22
N LEU A 151 10.19 -14.38 14.41
CA LEU A 151 10.49 -12.99 14.06
C LEU A 151 11.93 -12.78 13.55
N LYS A 152 12.53 -13.80 12.93
CA LYS A 152 13.84 -13.67 12.28
C LYS A 152 13.65 -13.45 10.78
N GLN A 153 14.49 -12.60 10.20
CA GLN A 153 14.51 -12.38 8.76
C GLN A 153 14.81 -13.71 8.06
N ILE A 154 13.94 -14.07 7.11
CA ILE A 154 14.07 -15.28 6.29
C ILE A 154 14.32 -14.94 4.82
N ALA A 155 13.99 -13.72 4.40
CA ALA A 155 14.25 -13.27 3.04
C ALA A 155 14.38 -11.76 2.96
N VAL A 156 15.15 -11.29 1.99
CA VAL A 156 15.34 -9.88 1.65
C VAL A 156 15.50 -9.75 0.15
N LEU A 157 14.92 -8.68 -0.41
CA LEU A 157 15.14 -8.22 -1.77
C LEU A 157 15.37 -6.71 -1.72
N ASN A 158 16.38 -6.25 -2.46
CA ASN A 158 16.53 -4.85 -2.79
C ASN A 158 16.16 -4.64 -4.27
N LEU A 159 15.33 -3.64 -4.58
CA LEU A 159 14.76 -3.41 -5.91
C LEU A 159 15.61 -2.51 -6.80
N THR A 160 16.48 -1.70 -6.21
CA THR A 160 17.38 -0.77 -6.90
C THR A 160 18.83 -0.88 -6.39
N PRO A 161 19.37 -2.11 -6.21
CA PRO A 161 20.64 -2.31 -5.51
C PRO A 161 21.86 -1.80 -6.27
N ASN A 162 21.76 -1.62 -7.59
CA ASN A 162 22.87 -1.39 -8.51
C ASN A 162 22.78 -0.06 -9.25
N THR A 163 21.78 0.76 -8.93
CA THR A 163 21.57 2.07 -9.55
C THR A 163 22.79 2.96 -9.36
N THR A 164 23.39 3.41 -10.47
CA THR A 164 24.59 4.27 -10.46
C THR A 164 24.32 5.74 -10.76
N ASN A 165 23.10 6.06 -11.21
CA ASN A 165 22.74 7.41 -11.62
C ASN A 165 22.07 8.14 -10.45
N ASP A 166 22.41 9.41 -10.31
CA ASP A 166 21.71 10.34 -9.43
C ASP A 166 20.45 10.80 -10.19
N HIS A 167 19.27 10.43 -9.71
CA HIS A 167 18.02 11.01 -10.18
C HIS A 167 17.86 12.40 -9.54
N PRO A 168 17.05 13.31 -10.12
CA PRO A 168 16.91 14.67 -9.60
C PRO A 168 16.37 14.76 -8.17
N PHE A 169 15.76 13.69 -7.64
CA PHE A 169 15.26 13.59 -6.27
C PHE A 169 16.19 12.78 -5.35
N GLY A 170 17.31 12.27 -5.85
CA GLY A 170 18.33 11.54 -5.11
C GLY A 170 18.83 10.30 -5.87
N GLY A 171 19.96 9.75 -5.41
CA GLY A 171 20.49 8.50 -5.96
C GLY A 171 19.71 7.26 -5.52
N GLY A 172 19.73 6.18 -6.31
CA GLY A 172 19.16 4.89 -5.93
C GLY A 172 17.64 4.82 -6.11
N GLU A 173 16.91 5.36 -5.13
CA GLU A 173 15.45 5.46 -5.08
C GLU A 173 14.72 4.09 -5.17
N GLY A 174 13.45 4.04 -5.57
CA GLY A 174 12.67 2.79 -5.76
C GLY A 174 12.00 2.28 -4.50
N SER A 175 11.28 3.13 -3.77
CA SER A 175 10.66 2.77 -2.49
C SER A 175 9.25 2.16 -2.64
N ILE A 176 8.79 1.41 -1.63
CA ILE A 176 7.45 0.82 -1.61
C ILE A 176 6.60 1.59 -0.61
N TRP A 177 5.71 2.46 -1.08
CA TRP A 177 4.85 3.27 -0.22
C TRP A 177 3.36 3.11 -0.51
N MET A 178 2.95 2.93 -1.78
CA MET A 178 1.60 2.53 -2.24
C MET A 178 0.43 3.26 -1.57
N SER A 179 0.65 4.52 -1.19
CA SER A 179 -0.25 5.28 -0.34
C SER A 179 -0.72 4.57 0.95
N GLY A 180 0.04 3.62 1.49
CA GLY A 180 -0.33 2.83 2.67
C GLY A 180 -1.23 1.62 2.37
N ALA A 181 -1.49 1.33 1.09
CA ALA A 181 -2.10 0.06 0.70
C ALA A 181 -1.21 -1.13 1.14
N GLY A 182 -1.82 -2.28 1.36
CA GLY A 182 -1.08 -3.50 1.67
C GLY A 182 -0.44 -4.15 0.45
N LEU A 183 0.60 -4.95 0.67
CA LEU A 183 1.10 -5.87 -0.36
C LEU A 183 0.01 -6.89 -0.71
N ALA A 184 -0.20 -7.15 -2.00
CA ALA A 184 -1.15 -8.17 -2.43
C ALA A 184 -0.44 -9.51 -2.67
N ALA A 185 -1.14 -10.63 -2.51
CA ALA A 185 -0.58 -11.95 -2.77
C ALA A 185 -1.57 -12.91 -3.42
N ASP A 186 -1.04 -13.85 -4.20
CA ASP A 186 -1.81 -14.97 -4.75
C ASP A 186 -1.60 -16.27 -3.96
N SER A 187 -2.42 -17.27 -4.27
CA SER A 187 -2.34 -18.61 -3.65
C SER A 187 -1.07 -19.39 -3.98
N SER A 188 -0.27 -18.94 -4.96
CA SER A 188 1.01 -19.54 -5.31
C SER A 188 2.18 -18.95 -4.51
N GLY A 189 1.88 -18.01 -3.61
CA GLY A 189 2.89 -17.35 -2.79
C GLY A 189 3.68 -16.27 -3.55
N ASN A 190 3.11 -15.68 -4.60
CA ASN A 190 3.69 -14.49 -5.21
C ASN A 190 3.11 -13.23 -4.57
N ILE A 191 3.97 -12.24 -4.37
CA ILE A 191 3.66 -10.93 -3.81
C ILE A 191 3.63 -9.90 -4.96
N TYR A 192 2.65 -9.01 -4.94
CA TYR A 192 2.42 -7.98 -5.94
C TYR A 192 2.33 -6.60 -5.29
N PHE A 193 2.99 -5.62 -5.89
CA PHE A 193 3.02 -4.24 -5.43
C PHE A 193 3.45 -3.30 -6.55
N LEU A 194 3.26 -1.99 -6.36
CA LEU A 194 3.80 -0.95 -7.22
C LEU A 194 4.99 -0.31 -6.51
N ASP A 195 6.13 -0.26 -7.18
CA ASP A 195 7.34 0.42 -6.72
C ASP A 195 7.34 1.89 -7.18
N ALA A 196 7.87 2.78 -6.33
CA ALA A 196 7.95 4.21 -6.57
C ALA A 196 9.01 4.59 -7.61
N ASN A 197 9.10 5.88 -7.95
CA ASN A 197 10.18 6.39 -8.79
C ASN A 197 11.54 5.88 -8.32
N GLY A 198 12.38 5.55 -9.29
CA GLY A 198 13.77 5.26 -9.05
C GLY A 198 14.52 4.66 -10.21
N GLY A 199 15.75 4.23 -9.93
CA GLY A 199 16.65 3.70 -10.93
C GLY A 199 16.09 2.46 -11.63
N PHE A 200 16.13 2.48 -12.95
CA PHE A 200 15.68 1.37 -13.79
C PHE A 200 16.69 1.08 -14.91
N ASP A 201 17.05 -0.19 -15.10
CA ASP A 201 17.89 -0.57 -16.24
C ASP A 201 17.04 -0.72 -17.52
N THR A 202 17.14 0.26 -18.42
CA THR A 202 16.54 0.15 -19.75
C THR A 202 17.19 -0.92 -20.64
N LYS A 203 18.40 -1.38 -20.26
CA LYS A 203 19.06 -2.51 -20.91
C LYS A 203 18.61 -3.82 -20.26
N LEU A 204 18.04 -4.71 -21.06
CA LEU A 204 17.51 -6.00 -20.60
C LEU A 204 18.41 -7.18 -20.98
N ASN A 205 18.40 -8.23 -20.17
CA ASN A 205 19.03 -9.51 -20.45
C ASN A 205 18.19 -10.38 -21.42
N GLY A 206 18.68 -11.57 -21.77
CA GLY A 206 17.99 -12.47 -22.72
C GLY A 206 16.59 -12.95 -22.27
N ASN A 207 16.24 -12.79 -20.98
CA ASN A 207 14.93 -13.10 -20.44
C ASN A 207 14.05 -11.85 -20.25
N GLY A 208 14.49 -10.67 -20.73
CA GLY A 208 13.75 -9.41 -20.62
C GLY A 208 13.80 -8.75 -19.24
N PHE A 209 14.74 -9.12 -18.36
CA PHE A 209 14.91 -8.47 -17.05
C PHE A 209 16.06 -7.45 -17.08
N PRO A 210 15.99 -6.36 -16.28
CA PRO A 210 17.09 -5.42 -16.01
C PRO A 210 18.43 -6.12 -15.83
N VAL A 211 19.47 -5.69 -16.57
CA VAL A 211 20.78 -6.36 -16.56
C VAL A 211 21.52 -6.23 -15.22
N HIS A 212 21.28 -5.16 -14.46
CA HIS A 212 21.82 -4.99 -13.12
C HIS A 212 20.77 -5.24 -12.04
N GLY A 213 19.50 -5.44 -12.41
CA GLY A 213 18.45 -5.81 -11.49
C GLY A 213 17.87 -4.60 -10.75
N ASP A 214 17.88 -3.43 -11.38
CA ASP A 214 17.22 -2.22 -10.89
C ASP A 214 15.81 -2.09 -11.51
N TYR A 215 14.78 -2.03 -10.67
CA TYR A 215 13.35 -2.14 -11.02
C TYR A 215 12.51 -0.92 -10.59
N GLY A 216 13.12 0.25 -10.43
CA GLY A 216 12.40 1.46 -10.03
C GLY A 216 11.16 1.72 -10.89
N ASN A 217 10.10 2.22 -10.26
CA ASN A 217 8.84 2.64 -10.86
C ASN A 217 8.03 1.53 -11.55
N ALA A 218 8.11 0.30 -11.02
CA ALA A 218 7.58 -0.90 -11.65
C ALA A 218 6.34 -1.48 -10.95
N PHE A 219 5.49 -2.13 -11.74
CA PHE A 219 4.53 -3.12 -11.25
C PHE A 219 5.29 -4.43 -11.03
N MET A 220 5.40 -4.87 -9.78
CA MET A 220 6.23 -6.00 -9.40
C MET A 220 5.42 -7.27 -9.14
N ARG A 221 6.00 -8.41 -9.53
CA ARG A 221 5.66 -9.74 -9.02
C ARG A 221 6.89 -10.40 -8.44
N VAL A 222 6.90 -10.66 -7.15
CA VAL A 222 8.00 -11.31 -6.42
C VAL A 222 7.55 -12.68 -5.93
N SER A 223 8.26 -13.74 -6.30
CA SER A 223 8.01 -15.07 -5.76
C SER A 223 8.71 -15.24 -4.41
N THR A 224 8.05 -15.95 -3.49
CA THR A 224 8.61 -16.39 -2.19
C THR A 224 9.17 -17.81 -2.24
N SER A 225 9.12 -18.46 -3.41
CA SER A 225 9.49 -19.86 -3.58
C SER A 225 10.95 -20.14 -3.23
N GLY A 226 11.20 -21.27 -2.59
CA GLY A 226 12.56 -21.70 -2.24
C GLY A 226 13.19 -20.93 -1.08
N GLY A 227 12.37 -20.28 -0.24
CA GLY A 227 12.84 -19.58 0.96
C GLY A 227 13.60 -18.29 0.66
N LYS A 228 13.34 -17.66 -0.50
CA LYS A 228 13.96 -16.39 -0.90
C LYS A 228 12.94 -15.53 -1.63
N LEU A 229 13.20 -14.23 -1.69
CA LEU A 229 12.48 -13.31 -2.54
C LEU A 229 13.18 -13.24 -3.91
N THR A 230 12.43 -13.38 -4.99
CA THR A 230 12.97 -13.30 -6.36
C THR A 230 11.95 -12.63 -7.27
N VAL A 231 12.38 -11.61 -8.01
CA VAL A 231 11.53 -10.98 -9.03
C VAL A 231 11.17 -12.03 -10.08
N ALA A 232 9.89 -12.38 -10.14
CA ALA A 232 9.36 -13.42 -11.01
C ALA A 232 8.78 -12.84 -12.30
N ASP A 233 8.27 -11.61 -12.26
CA ASP A 233 7.97 -10.79 -13.44
C ASP A 233 7.81 -9.32 -13.02
N TYR A 234 7.73 -8.44 -14.00
CA TYR A 234 7.47 -7.02 -13.77
C TYR A 234 6.87 -6.34 -15.00
N PHE A 235 6.38 -5.13 -14.82
CA PHE A 235 6.08 -4.18 -15.89
C PHE A 235 6.60 -2.79 -15.51
N ASN A 236 7.20 -2.09 -16.48
CA ASN A 236 7.51 -0.66 -16.39
C ASN A 236 6.91 0.04 -17.61
N PRO A 237 6.32 1.23 -17.43
CA PRO A 237 5.95 2.09 -18.56
C PRO A 237 7.15 2.39 -19.47
N HIS A 238 6.93 2.51 -20.78
CA HIS A 238 7.98 2.81 -21.76
C HIS A 238 8.76 4.10 -21.46
N ASN A 239 8.10 5.05 -20.78
CA ASN A 239 8.60 6.35 -20.34
C ASN A 239 9.03 6.37 -18.85
N THR A 240 9.19 5.19 -18.21
CA THR A 240 9.50 5.04 -16.78
C THR A 240 10.68 5.88 -16.30
N VAL A 241 11.71 6.09 -17.12
CA VAL A 241 12.88 6.90 -16.73
C VAL A 241 12.49 8.37 -16.58
N SER A 242 11.77 8.92 -17.57
CA SER A 242 11.28 10.30 -17.49
C SER A 242 10.22 10.50 -16.40
N GLU A 243 9.44 9.45 -16.10
CA GLU A 243 8.51 9.46 -14.99
C GLU A 243 9.23 9.51 -13.65
N SER A 244 10.25 8.67 -13.45
CA SER A 244 11.10 8.73 -12.25
C SER A 244 11.77 10.11 -12.11
N ASP A 245 12.32 10.66 -13.21
CA ASP A 245 12.91 12.01 -13.24
C ASP A 245 11.94 13.15 -12.91
N SER A 246 10.63 12.88 -12.94
CA SER A 246 9.56 13.87 -12.72
C SER A 246 8.69 13.56 -11.51
N ASP A 247 9.12 12.65 -10.62
CA ASP A 247 8.36 12.21 -9.44
C ASP A 247 6.95 11.71 -9.84
N GLN A 248 6.88 10.95 -10.94
CA GLN A 248 5.65 10.33 -11.44
C GLN A 248 5.57 8.85 -11.04
N ASP A 249 5.48 8.59 -9.74
CA ASP A 249 5.38 7.26 -9.16
C ASP A 249 4.18 6.48 -9.68
N LEU A 250 4.46 5.33 -10.28
CA LEU A 250 3.53 4.22 -10.34
C LEU A 250 3.22 3.72 -8.92
N GLY A 251 4.22 3.68 -8.04
CA GLY A 251 4.15 3.29 -6.62
C GLY A 251 3.31 4.20 -5.71
N SER A 252 2.64 5.22 -6.25
CA SER A 252 1.71 6.06 -5.49
C SER A 252 0.37 5.40 -5.22
N GLY A 253 -0.07 4.49 -6.08
CA GLY A 253 -1.27 3.69 -5.85
C GLY A 253 -0.97 2.29 -5.33
N GLY A 254 -2.03 1.59 -4.92
CA GLY A 254 -1.96 0.18 -4.56
C GLY A 254 -2.28 -0.77 -5.72
N VAL A 255 -1.90 -2.04 -5.55
CA VAL A 255 -2.29 -3.14 -6.46
C VAL A 255 -3.56 -3.81 -5.97
N LEU A 256 -4.47 -4.12 -6.91
CA LEU A 256 -5.59 -5.02 -6.66
C LEU A 256 -5.50 -6.26 -7.56
N LEU A 257 -5.53 -7.44 -6.95
CA LEU A 257 -5.72 -8.71 -7.65
C LEU A 257 -7.22 -8.93 -7.87
N LEU A 258 -7.64 -9.07 -9.13
CA LEU A 258 -9.04 -9.29 -9.48
C LEU A 258 -9.51 -10.74 -9.18
N PRO A 259 -10.81 -11.04 -9.12
CA PRO A 259 -11.24 -12.41 -9.31
C PRO A 259 -10.78 -12.93 -10.69
N ASP A 260 -10.77 -14.25 -10.88
CA ASP A 260 -10.55 -14.80 -12.22
C ASP A 260 -11.70 -14.33 -13.14
N LEU A 261 -11.33 -13.74 -14.28
CA LEU A 261 -12.28 -13.20 -15.26
C LEU A 261 -12.25 -14.06 -16.51
N THR A 262 -13.38 -14.16 -17.21
CA THR A 262 -13.44 -14.86 -18.50
C THR A 262 -13.50 -13.82 -19.60
N ASP A 263 -12.61 -13.92 -20.59
CA ASP A 263 -12.63 -13.02 -21.75
C ASP A 263 -13.73 -13.38 -22.75
N SER A 264 -13.93 -12.52 -23.76
CA SER A 264 -14.97 -12.68 -24.80
C SER A 264 -14.83 -13.94 -25.64
N ARG A 265 -13.70 -14.66 -25.52
CA ARG A 265 -13.43 -15.95 -26.19
C ARG A 265 -13.54 -17.13 -25.23
N GLY A 266 -14.01 -16.93 -24.01
CA GLY A 266 -14.15 -17.97 -23.00
C GLY A 266 -12.84 -18.34 -22.29
N LYS A 267 -11.77 -17.54 -22.45
CA LYS A 267 -10.47 -17.81 -21.79
C LYS A 267 -10.43 -17.19 -20.40
N LEU A 268 -10.04 -17.98 -19.40
CA LEU A 268 -9.76 -17.49 -18.05
C LEU A 268 -8.53 -16.56 -18.04
N ARG A 269 -8.66 -15.41 -17.40
CA ARG A 269 -7.65 -14.35 -17.25
C ARG A 269 -7.41 -14.11 -15.76
N GLN A 270 -6.14 -14.04 -15.38
CA GLN A 270 -5.73 -13.79 -13.99
C GLN A 270 -5.08 -12.41 -13.93
N LEU A 271 -5.92 -11.40 -13.72
CA LEU A 271 -5.52 -10.01 -13.89
C LEU A 271 -5.17 -9.35 -12.56
N ALA A 272 -4.27 -8.38 -12.62
CA ALA A 272 -4.00 -7.43 -11.56
C ALA A 272 -4.05 -6.02 -12.14
N VAL A 273 -4.41 -5.06 -11.30
CA VAL A 273 -4.62 -3.67 -11.74
C VAL A 273 -3.99 -2.70 -10.75
N GLY A 274 -3.42 -1.63 -11.28
CA GLY A 274 -2.75 -0.57 -10.53
C GLY A 274 -2.76 0.72 -11.34
N ALA A 275 -2.64 1.85 -10.65
CA ALA A 275 -2.56 3.19 -11.23
C ALA A 275 -1.70 4.07 -10.32
N GLY A 276 -1.02 5.06 -10.89
CA GLY A 276 -0.16 5.96 -10.13
C GLY A 276 -0.36 7.43 -10.50
N LYS A 277 0.70 8.23 -10.33
CA LYS A 277 0.69 9.69 -10.55
C LYS A 277 0.47 10.05 -12.02
N ASP A 278 0.86 9.16 -12.94
CA ASP A 278 0.69 9.34 -14.40
C ASP A 278 -0.77 9.36 -14.88
N GLY A 279 -1.71 8.98 -14.01
CA GLY A 279 -3.14 9.01 -14.31
C GLY A 279 -3.64 7.91 -15.25
N SER A 280 -2.78 6.93 -15.55
CA SER A 280 -3.17 5.74 -16.32
C SER A 280 -3.56 4.59 -15.40
N ILE A 281 -4.54 3.79 -15.84
CA ILE A 281 -4.80 2.47 -15.23
C ILE A 281 -4.08 1.42 -16.05
N TYR A 282 -3.23 0.64 -15.40
CA TYR A 282 -2.50 -0.48 -15.98
C TYR A 282 -3.11 -1.80 -15.50
N VAL A 283 -3.52 -2.64 -16.45
CA VAL A 283 -4.02 -3.99 -16.20
C VAL A 283 -3.01 -4.98 -16.76
N VAL A 284 -2.49 -5.85 -15.90
CA VAL A 284 -1.47 -6.86 -16.24
C VAL A 284 -2.04 -8.27 -16.07
N GLU A 285 -1.56 -9.20 -16.90
CA GLU A 285 -1.68 -10.63 -16.58
C GLU A 285 -0.67 -10.96 -15.49
N ARG A 286 -1.12 -11.56 -14.39
CA ARG A 286 -0.26 -11.91 -13.25
C ARG A 286 0.89 -12.85 -13.62
N ASN A 287 0.75 -13.62 -14.70
CA ASN A 287 1.78 -14.54 -15.17
C ASN A 287 2.58 -14.05 -16.37
N HIS A 288 2.24 -12.88 -16.91
CA HIS A 288 2.89 -12.29 -18.07
C HIS A 288 2.65 -10.77 -18.08
N MET A 289 3.40 -10.05 -17.24
CA MET A 289 3.15 -8.64 -16.96
C MET A 289 3.48 -7.70 -18.11
N GLY A 290 4.28 -8.16 -19.07
CA GLY A 290 4.61 -7.43 -20.29
C GLY A 290 6.04 -6.95 -20.35
N LYS A 291 6.68 -6.73 -19.18
CA LYS A 291 8.05 -6.20 -19.01
C LYS A 291 8.23 -4.85 -19.70
N PHE A 292 9.43 -4.29 -19.60
CA PHE A 292 9.75 -3.03 -20.24
C PHE A 292 9.90 -3.17 -21.76
N ASN A 293 9.38 -2.19 -22.49
CA ASN A 293 9.68 -1.95 -23.89
C ASN A 293 9.80 -0.44 -24.10
N SER A 294 10.85 0.02 -24.80
CA SER A 294 11.17 1.44 -24.92
C SER A 294 10.24 2.24 -25.83
N THR A 295 9.29 1.58 -26.52
CA THR A 295 8.43 2.21 -27.52
C THR A 295 6.93 2.08 -27.24
N PHE A 296 6.50 1.10 -26.44
CA PHE A 296 5.10 0.91 -26.08
C PHE A 296 4.96 0.11 -24.78
N ASN A 297 3.78 0.16 -24.18
CA ASN A 297 3.45 -0.65 -22.99
C ASN A 297 2.83 -1.98 -23.42
N ASN A 298 3.44 -3.11 -23.02
CA ASN A 298 2.99 -4.46 -23.39
C ASN A 298 2.11 -5.12 -22.30
N VAL A 299 1.27 -4.31 -21.67
CA VAL A 299 0.33 -4.77 -20.63
C VAL A 299 -0.92 -5.39 -21.27
N TYR A 300 -1.74 -6.06 -20.47
CA TYR A 300 -3.00 -6.62 -20.98
C TYR A 300 -3.96 -5.50 -21.44
N GLN A 301 -4.01 -4.41 -20.68
CA GLN A 301 -4.75 -3.22 -21.05
C GLN A 301 -4.15 -1.98 -20.37
N GLN A 302 -4.19 -0.84 -21.07
CA GLN A 302 -3.88 0.47 -20.50
C GLN A 302 -5.04 1.42 -20.79
N LEU A 303 -5.56 2.09 -19.76
CA LEU A 303 -6.51 3.19 -19.90
C LEU A 303 -5.75 4.49 -19.63
N HIS A 304 -5.40 5.20 -20.69
CA HIS A 304 -4.53 6.38 -20.60
C HIS A 304 -5.32 7.64 -20.17
N GLY A 305 -4.85 8.33 -19.14
CA GLY A 305 -5.36 9.64 -18.73
C GLY A 305 -6.79 9.66 -18.20
N VAL A 306 -7.32 8.50 -17.77
CA VAL A 306 -8.68 8.40 -17.22
C VAL A 306 -8.78 8.93 -15.78
N LEU A 307 -7.63 9.13 -15.13
CA LEU A 307 -7.45 9.71 -13.80
C LEU A 307 -6.50 10.92 -13.92
N PRO A 308 -6.96 12.06 -14.47
CA PRO A 308 -6.11 13.10 -15.08
C PRO A 308 -5.07 13.75 -14.15
N ASN A 309 -5.24 13.65 -12.83
CA ASN A 309 -4.35 14.24 -11.84
C ASN A 309 -3.59 13.18 -11.02
N GLY A 310 -3.70 11.89 -11.38
CA GLY A 310 -3.03 10.80 -10.69
C GLY A 310 -3.80 10.19 -9.51
N VAL A 311 -3.20 9.17 -8.90
CA VAL A 311 -3.79 8.36 -7.82
C VAL A 311 -2.83 8.27 -6.62
N TRP A 312 -3.35 8.55 -5.44
CA TRP A 312 -2.68 8.28 -4.16
C TRP A 312 -3.57 7.42 -3.26
N GLY A 313 -3.86 6.21 -3.72
CA GLY A 313 -4.77 5.28 -3.07
C GLY A 313 -4.86 3.94 -3.81
N MET A 314 -5.65 3.01 -3.29
CA MET A 314 -5.93 1.74 -3.98
C MET A 314 -7.36 1.72 -4.51
N PRO A 315 -7.63 1.03 -5.63
CA PRO A 315 -9.00 0.83 -6.08
C PRO A 315 -9.76 -0.18 -5.22
N ALA A 316 -11.08 -0.16 -5.34
CA ALA A 316 -11.94 -1.24 -4.87
C ALA A 316 -12.58 -1.98 -6.06
N TRP A 317 -12.85 -3.27 -5.89
CA TRP A 317 -13.59 -4.07 -6.86
C TRP A 317 -14.93 -4.52 -6.28
N PHE A 318 -16.01 -4.37 -7.06
CA PHE A 318 -17.28 -4.98 -6.73
C PHE A 318 -18.11 -5.26 -7.96
N ASN A 319 -18.53 -6.52 -8.10
CA ASN A 319 -19.54 -6.96 -9.06
C ASN A 319 -19.31 -6.48 -10.50
N GLY A 320 -18.10 -6.71 -11.04
CA GLY A 320 -17.75 -6.32 -12.41
C GLY A 320 -17.43 -4.84 -12.59
N ARG A 321 -17.15 -4.12 -11.50
CA ARG A 321 -16.73 -2.72 -11.53
C ARG A 321 -15.50 -2.50 -10.68
N ILE A 322 -14.64 -1.59 -11.14
CA ILE A 322 -13.55 -1.04 -10.36
C ILE A 322 -13.85 0.42 -10.01
N TYR A 323 -13.53 0.82 -8.78
CA TYR A 323 -13.74 2.18 -8.27
C TYR A 323 -12.40 2.84 -7.96
N TYR A 324 -12.20 4.05 -8.46
CA TYR A 324 -11.00 4.87 -8.22
C TYR A 324 -11.40 6.28 -7.78
N GLY A 325 -10.78 6.78 -6.71
CA GLY A 325 -10.84 8.18 -6.30
C GLY A 325 -9.49 8.85 -6.54
N GLY A 326 -9.30 9.42 -7.73
CA GLY A 326 -8.07 10.16 -8.07
C GLY A 326 -7.93 11.45 -7.26
N GLN A 327 -6.71 12.01 -7.22
CA GLN A 327 -6.49 13.32 -6.61
C GLN A 327 -7.24 14.38 -7.39
N GLY A 328 -7.96 15.27 -6.71
CA GLY A 328 -8.67 16.35 -7.40
C GLY A 328 -9.55 15.80 -8.52
N ASP A 329 -10.33 14.78 -8.22
CA ASP A 329 -11.20 14.10 -9.17
C ASP A 329 -12.46 13.59 -8.47
N TYR A 330 -13.40 13.10 -9.25
CA TYR A 330 -14.58 12.40 -8.73
C TYR A 330 -14.23 10.94 -8.44
N LEU A 331 -14.90 10.33 -7.45
CA LEU A 331 -14.94 8.87 -7.36
C LEU A 331 -15.60 8.34 -8.63
N LYS A 332 -14.89 7.51 -9.40
CA LYS A 332 -15.30 6.96 -10.69
C LYS A 332 -15.48 5.45 -10.60
N ALA A 333 -16.49 4.93 -11.29
CA ALA A 333 -16.70 3.51 -11.51
C ALA A 333 -16.43 3.16 -12.97
N PHE A 334 -15.60 2.15 -13.24
CA PHE A 334 -15.38 1.62 -14.59
C PHE A 334 -15.93 0.20 -14.65
N ASN A 335 -16.78 -0.08 -15.65
CA ASN A 335 -17.27 -1.43 -15.87
C ASN A 335 -16.13 -2.31 -16.42
N VAL A 336 -16.13 -3.57 -16.02
CA VAL A 336 -15.27 -4.61 -16.56
C VAL A 336 -16.15 -5.71 -17.13
N ILE A 337 -16.08 -5.88 -18.46
CA ILE A 337 -16.91 -6.80 -19.23
C ILE A 337 -15.98 -7.66 -20.04
N ASP A 338 -16.17 -8.98 -20.02
CA ASP A 338 -15.34 -9.92 -20.78
C ASP A 338 -13.84 -9.74 -20.53
N ALA A 339 -13.49 -9.57 -19.25
CA ALA A 339 -12.17 -9.24 -18.73
C ALA A 339 -11.58 -7.89 -19.20
N GLU A 340 -12.31 -7.05 -19.94
CA GLU A 340 -11.85 -5.77 -20.45
C GLU A 340 -12.45 -4.59 -19.68
N PHE A 341 -11.61 -3.61 -19.32
CA PHE A 341 -12.02 -2.39 -18.61
C PHE A 341 -12.52 -1.35 -19.61
N MET A 342 -13.69 -0.78 -19.35
CA MET A 342 -14.21 0.30 -20.17
C MET A 342 -13.45 1.60 -19.90
N THR A 343 -13.10 2.34 -20.95
CA THR A 343 -12.31 3.60 -20.84
C THR A 343 -13.11 4.76 -20.26
N ASN A 344 -14.41 4.82 -20.55
CA ASN A 344 -15.30 5.81 -19.96
C ASN A 344 -15.84 5.28 -18.62
N PRO A 345 -15.84 6.09 -17.55
CA PRO A 345 -16.50 5.69 -16.31
C PRO A 345 -17.99 5.50 -16.59
N SER A 346 -18.56 4.40 -16.09
CA SER A 346 -19.98 4.12 -16.17
C SER A 346 -20.79 4.99 -15.21
N SER A 347 -20.15 5.49 -14.15
CA SER A 347 -20.71 6.44 -13.20
C SER A 347 -19.59 7.20 -12.49
N GLN A 348 -19.92 8.37 -11.96
CA GLN A 348 -19.07 9.12 -11.03
C GLN A 348 -19.92 9.78 -9.95
N SER A 349 -19.29 10.10 -8.82
CA SER A 349 -19.90 10.89 -7.73
C SER A 349 -20.12 12.35 -8.13
N SER A 350 -20.94 13.07 -7.37
CA SER A 350 -21.08 14.53 -7.47
C SER A 350 -19.98 15.27 -6.72
N GLU A 351 -19.43 14.65 -5.67
CA GLU A 351 -18.42 15.22 -4.80
C GLU A 351 -17.03 15.05 -5.40
N PHE A 352 -16.19 16.05 -5.14
CA PHE A 352 -14.84 16.11 -5.65
C PHE A 352 -13.86 15.82 -4.51
N PHE A 353 -12.96 14.87 -4.71
CA PHE A 353 -12.00 14.47 -3.69
C PHE A 353 -10.71 15.24 -3.91
N GLY A 354 -10.42 16.21 -3.03
CA GLY A 354 -9.13 16.90 -2.97
C GLY A 354 -7.96 15.96 -2.67
N TYR A 355 -6.73 16.47 -2.58
CA TYR A 355 -5.58 15.62 -2.24
C TYR A 355 -5.78 14.89 -0.90
N PRO A 356 -5.51 13.56 -0.81
CA PRO A 356 -4.86 12.68 -1.80
C PRO A 356 -5.81 11.94 -2.78
N GLY A 357 -7.06 12.35 -2.89
CA GLY A 357 -8.13 11.60 -3.53
C GLY A 357 -8.84 10.74 -2.48
N ALA A 358 -9.33 9.57 -2.87
CA ALA A 358 -9.98 8.63 -1.96
C ALA A 358 -9.59 7.18 -2.25
N THR A 359 -9.37 6.43 -1.17
CA THR A 359 -9.28 4.97 -1.23
C THR A 359 -10.66 4.38 -0.92
N PRO A 360 -11.42 3.92 -1.92
CA PRO A 360 -12.73 3.34 -1.68
C PRO A 360 -12.65 2.01 -0.96
N SER A 361 -13.69 1.68 -0.21
CA SER A 361 -13.97 0.31 0.24
C SER A 361 -15.40 -0.08 -0.11
N VAL A 362 -15.69 -1.38 -0.17
CA VAL A 362 -17.03 -1.87 -0.49
C VAL A 362 -17.51 -2.82 0.59
N SER A 363 -18.74 -2.61 1.05
CA SER A 363 -19.46 -3.57 1.90
C SER A 363 -20.66 -4.11 1.13
N ALA A 364 -20.91 -5.42 1.22
CA ALA A 364 -22.05 -6.05 0.58
C ALA A 364 -22.43 -7.37 1.27
N ASN A 365 -23.63 -7.89 0.98
CA ASN A 365 -24.01 -9.27 1.29
C ASN A 365 -24.01 -10.10 0.00
N GLY A 366 -22.89 -10.76 -0.29
CA GLY A 366 -22.64 -11.31 -1.62
C GLY A 366 -22.59 -10.19 -2.65
N THR A 367 -23.50 -10.21 -3.62
CA THR A 367 -23.67 -9.13 -4.61
C THR A 367 -24.82 -8.17 -4.28
N ASN A 368 -25.54 -8.39 -3.17
CA ASN A 368 -26.69 -7.59 -2.77
C ASN A 368 -26.30 -6.50 -1.77
N ASN A 369 -27.10 -5.43 -1.72
CA ASN A 369 -26.97 -4.32 -0.76
C ASN A 369 -25.53 -3.77 -0.70
N GLY A 370 -24.89 -3.68 -1.87
CA GLY A 370 -23.55 -3.12 -1.97
C GLY A 370 -23.56 -1.63 -1.64
N ILE A 371 -22.52 -1.16 -0.97
CA ILE A 371 -22.28 0.25 -0.69
C ILE A 371 -20.80 0.51 -0.96
N VAL A 372 -20.51 1.54 -1.76
CA VAL A 372 -19.14 2.05 -1.93
C VAL A 372 -18.93 3.16 -0.91
N TRP A 373 -17.94 3.00 -0.05
CA TRP A 373 -17.56 3.96 0.97
C TRP A 373 -16.31 4.71 0.53
N ALA A 374 -16.29 6.02 0.75
CA ALA A 374 -15.13 6.87 0.52
C ALA A 374 -15.05 7.95 1.59
N VAL A 375 -13.84 8.38 1.92
CA VAL A 375 -13.61 9.49 2.85
C VAL A 375 -13.06 10.67 2.06
N GLU A 376 -13.74 11.81 2.13
CA GLU A 376 -13.25 13.09 1.65
C GLU A 376 -12.31 13.71 2.70
N ASN A 377 -11.16 14.20 2.24
CA ASN A 377 -10.23 15.00 3.03
C ASN A 377 -10.51 16.49 2.77
N GLY A 378 -11.19 17.15 3.73
CA GLY A 378 -11.54 18.58 3.64
C GLY A 378 -10.45 19.53 4.14
N GLY A 379 -9.24 19.03 4.42
CA GLY A 379 -8.10 19.75 4.96
C GLY A 379 -8.11 19.99 6.48
N ASN A 380 -9.24 19.76 7.14
CA ASN A 380 -9.38 19.80 8.61
C ASN A 380 -10.53 18.90 9.10
N GLU A 381 -11.59 18.80 8.30
CA GLU A 381 -12.77 18.00 8.58
C GLU A 381 -12.94 16.94 7.49
N GLY A 382 -13.18 15.70 7.92
CA GLY A 382 -13.41 14.58 7.03
C GLY A 382 -14.90 14.38 6.79
N VAL A 383 -15.22 13.88 5.61
CA VAL A 383 -16.60 13.50 5.27
C VAL A 383 -16.62 12.03 4.85
N LEU A 384 -17.44 11.22 5.51
CA LEU A 384 -17.68 9.84 5.12
C LEU A 384 -18.88 9.79 4.17
N HIS A 385 -18.64 9.30 2.97
CA HIS A 385 -19.65 9.13 1.93
C HIS A 385 -19.99 7.65 1.74
N ALA A 386 -21.24 7.38 1.37
CA ALA A 386 -21.77 6.07 1.08
C ALA A 386 -22.59 6.13 -0.21
N TYR A 387 -22.15 5.45 -1.26
CA TYR A 387 -22.73 5.53 -2.59
C TYR A 387 -23.37 4.21 -3.03
N ASP A 388 -24.35 4.32 -3.94
CA ASP A 388 -24.83 3.20 -4.74
C ASP A 388 -23.71 2.70 -5.69
N PRO A 389 -23.25 1.44 -5.57
CA PRO A 389 -22.22 0.90 -6.46
C PRO A 389 -22.63 0.86 -7.94
N ALA A 390 -23.92 0.85 -8.24
CA ALA A 390 -24.41 0.86 -9.62
C ALA A 390 -24.51 2.28 -10.21
N ASN A 391 -24.59 3.31 -9.36
CA ASN A 391 -24.72 4.70 -9.75
C ASN A 391 -24.15 5.61 -8.64
N LEU A 392 -22.87 5.94 -8.74
CA LEU A 392 -22.18 6.83 -7.80
C LEU A 392 -22.80 8.24 -7.72
N GLY A 393 -23.62 8.66 -8.69
CA GLY A 393 -24.39 9.91 -8.58
C GLY A 393 -25.58 9.83 -7.60
N HIS A 394 -25.84 8.64 -7.06
CA HIS A 394 -26.81 8.41 -5.99
C HIS A 394 -26.06 8.11 -4.68
N GLU A 395 -25.97 9.13 -3.83
CA GLU A 395 -25.41 9.03 -2.50
C GLU A 395 -26.51 8.60 -1.50
N TYR A 396 -26.24 7.52 -0.75
CA TYR A 396 -27.12 7.05 0.33
C TYR A 396 -26.93 7.85 1.62
N TYR A 397 -25.69 8.24 1.91
CA TYR A 397 -25.32 8.90 3.15
C TYR A 397 -24.04 9.72 3.00
N ASN A 398 -24.02 10.86 3.69
CA ASN A 398 -22.88 11.73 3.91
C ASN A 398 -22.86 12.14 5.39
N SER A 399 -21.72 12.09 6.09
CA SER A 399 -21.63 12.47 7.51
C SER A 399 -21.95 13.95 7.79
N SER A 400 -21.71 14.85 6.85
CA SER A 400 -22.02 16.28 6.98
C SER A 400 -23.51 16.59 6.99
N GLN A 401 -24.37 15.66 6.55
CA GLN A 401 -25.82 15.84 6.57
C GLN A 401 -26.43 15.78 7.98
N SER A 402 -25.66 15.30 8.96
CA SER A 402 -26.13 15.15 10.34
C SER A 402 -26.35 16.52 11.00
N ALA A 403 -27.50 16.69 11.66
CA ALA A 403 -27.80 17.94 12.35
C ALA A 403 -26.77 18.26 13.44
N ASN A 404 -26.39 19.53 13.54
CA ASN A 404 -25.43 20.06 14.53
C ASN A 404 -24.04 19.42 14.48
N GLY A 405 -23.63 18.85 13.34
CA GLY A 405 -22.28 18.28 13.17
C GLY A 405 -22.03 17.03 14.02
N ARG A 406 -23.07 16.26 14.35
CA ARG A 406 -22.95 15.05 15.18
C ARG A 406 -21.91 14.06 14.63
N ASP A 407 -21.89 13.89 13.31
CA ASP A 407 -21.04 12.92 12.61
C ASP A 407 -19.75 13.55 12.07
N SER A 408 -19.38 14.74 12.56
CA SER A 408 -18.13 15.43 12.22
C SER A 408 -16.91 14.71 12.80
N PHE A 409 -15.80 14.69 12.06
CA PHE A 409 -14.54 14.13 12.51
C PHE A 409 -13.35 14.84 11.85
N ALA A 410 -12.20 14.82 12.52
CA ALA A 410 -10.95 15.33 11.94
C ALA A 410 -10.48 14.41 10.81
N ASP A 411 -10.09 15.01 9.69
CA ASP A 411 -9.57 14.26 8.55
C ASP A 411 -8.13 13.81 8.75
N ASN A 412 -7.69 12.94 7.84
CA ASN A 412 -6.29 12.57 7.67
C ASN A 412 -6.10 12.14 6.21
N LYS A 413 -4.85 12.02 5.77
CA LYS A 413 -4.51 11.56 4.42
C LYS A 413 -4.52 10.03 4.38
N PHE A 414 -4.82 9.48 3.20
CA PHE A 414 -4.67 8.05 2.89
C PHE A 414 -5.51 7.12 3.76
N ILE A 415 -6.69 7.60 4.14
CA ILE A 415 -7.61 6.86 4.98
C ILE A 415 -8.42 5.89 4.12
N THR A 416 -8.48 4.64 4.57
CA THR A 416 -9.36 3.62 4.01
C THR A 416 -10.45 3.30 5.03
N PRO A 417 -11.74 3.56 4.75
CA PRO A 417 -12.81 3.20 5.66
C PRO A 417 -12.93 1.68 5.75
N VAL A 418 -12.91 1.13 6.95
CA VAL A 418 -13.09 -0.32 7.17
C VAL A 418 -14.54 -0.59 7.56
N VAL A 419 -15.20 -1.54 6.88
CA VAL A 419 -16.59 -1.89 7.19
C VAL A 419 -16.64 -3.28 7.80
N ALA A 420 -17.18 -3.38 9.02
CA ALA A 420 -17.33 -4.64 9.73
C ALA A 420 -18.56 -4.63 10.64
N ASN A 421 -19.32 -5.73 10.66
CA ASN A 421 -20.47 -5.92 11.55
C ASN A 421 -21.47 -4.75 11.55
N GLY A 422 -21.77 -4.20 10.36
CA GLY A 422 -22.72 -3.11 10.18
C GLY A 422 -22.23 -1.74 10.69
N ARG A 423 -20.92 -1.59 10.89
CA ARG A 423 -20.28 -0.32 11.27
C ARG A 423 -19.17 0.04 10.30
N VAL A 424 -18.90 1.34 10.19
CA VAL A 424 -17.79 1.88 9.41
C VAL A 424 -16.79 2.54 10.37
N PHE A 425 -15.53 2.14 10.27
CA PHE A 425 -14.44 2.59 11.11
C PHE A 425 -13.53 3.48 10.26
N VAL A 426 -13.28 4.69 10.76
CA VAL A 426 -12.45 5.70 10.08
C VAL A 426 -11.37 6.16 11.04
N GLY A 427 -10.11 5.97 10.66
CA GLY A 427 -8.97 6.48 11.43
C GLY A 427 -8.87 8.01 11.32
N THR A 428 -8.59 8.66 12.45
CA THR A 428 -8.32 10.11 12.54
C THR A 428 -6.93 10.32 13.15
N PRO A 429 -6.38 11.55 13.14
CA PRO A 429 -5.05 11.80 13.69
C PRO A 429 -4.88 11.41 15.17
N THR A 430 -5.98 11.34 15.93
CA THR A 430 -5.94 11.09 17.38
C THR A 430 -6.82 9.91 17.83
N GLY A 431 -7.48 9.21 16.91
CA GLY A 431 -8.36 8.11 17.27
C GLY A 431 -9.01 7.40 16.09
N VAL A 432 -10.13 6.73 16.37
CA VAL A 432 -10.97 6.06 15.37
C VAL A 432 -12.40 6.50 15.62
N VAL A 433 -13.07 6.99 14.58
CA VAL A 433 -14.50 7.30 14.60
C VAL A 433 -15.27 6.12 14.04
N VAL A 434 -16.40 5.80 14.69
CA VAL A 434 -17.21 4.62 14.36
C VAL A 434 -18.62 5.06 14.02
N PHE A 435 -19.01 4.85 12.77
CA PHE A 435 -20.36 5.13 12.27
C PHE A 435 -21.21 3.86 12.32
N GLY A 436 -22.48 4.03 12.67
CA GLY A 436 -23.46 2.95 12.72
C GLY A 436 -24.87 3.49 12.86
N LEU A 437 -25.85 2.59 12.82
CA LEU A 437 -27.25 2.97 13.03
C LEU A 437 -27.46 3.56 14.43
N LEU A 438 -28.22 4.65 14.50
CA LEU A 438 -28.67 5.22 15.77
C LEU A 438 -29.54 4.19 16.50
N LYS A 439 -29.30 4.04 17.80
CA LYS A 439 -30.05 3.13 18.67
C LYS A 439 -31.08 3.87 19.48
#